data_AF-A0A953RFR8-F1
#
_entry.id   AF-A0A953RFR8-F1
#
_cell.length_a   1.000
_cell.length_b   1.000
_cell.length_c   1.000
_cell.angle_alpha   90.00
_cell.angle_beta   90.00
_cell.angle_gamma   90.00
#
_symmetry.space_group_name_H-M   'P 1'
#
loop_
_entity.id
_entity.type
_entity.pdbx_description
1 polymer ?
#
loop_
_entity_poly.entity_id
_entity_poly.type
_entity_poly.pdbx_seq_one_letter_code
_entity_poly.pdbx_strand_id
1 'polypeptide(L)'
;MRIGQLNLNHTPLHLHLRTLLTIPVLLAVLLGGVLFLLAQGSDTPIIISDGSLTIDATVPWTGFRAVNTTTKAHPHTTKSVTKVVVTAGGNTQTFTFSSQKCTVAVRYAATDIVVSTNNSGKGLQIKTDYGSFRPGASSNLMAHTNPDEKISSVTVTRETQTLFAATPSGGTKISISYQ
;
A
#
# COMPACT_ATOMS: atom_id res chain seq x y z
N MET A 1 -3.59 0.99 -54.44
CA MET A 1 -5.02 0.66 -54.37
C MET A 1 -5.19 -0.83 -54.61
N ARG A 2 -5.71 -1.53 -53.58
CA ARG A 2 -6.27 -2.89 -53.48
C ARG A 2 -5.57 -4.14 -54.05
N ILE A 3 -5.19 -4.99 -53.10
CA ILE A 3 -5.00 -6.44 -53.13
C ILE A 3 -6.37 -7.16 -53.10
N GLY A 4 -6.46 -8.34 -53.71
CA GLY A 4 -7.44 -9.40 -53.44
C GLY A 4 -6.92 -10.71 -54.04
N GLN A 5 -6.13 -11.51 -53.30
CA GLN A 5 -6.46 -12.54 -52.30
C GLN A 5 -6.95 -13.86 -52.92
N LEU A 6 -6.08 -14.88 -52.81
CA LEU A 6 -6.22 -16.25 -53.32
C LEU A 6 -6.90 -17.16 -52.30
N ASN A 7 -7.73 -18.04 -52.86
CA ASN A 7 -8.42 -19.20 -52.29
C ASN A 7 -7.44 -20.24 -51.73
N LEU A 8 -7.83 -21.04 -50.72
CA LEU A 8 -7.60 -22.50 -50.70
C LEU A 8 -8.39 -23.21 -49.57
N ASN A 9 -8.94 -24.36 -49.96
CA ASN A 9 -9.82 -25.28 -49.24
C ASN A 9 -9.11 -26.19 -48.23
N HIS A 10 -9.89 -26.58 -47.21
CA HIS A 10 -9.97 -27.82 -46.40
C HIS A 10 -8.81 -28.84 -46.35
N THR A 11 -8.48 -29.26 -45.12
CA THR A 11 -7.78 -30.52 -44.77
C THR A 11 -8.52 -31.24 -43.63
N PRO A 12 -8.76 -32.57 -43.70
CA PRO A 12 -9.26 -33.36 -42.57
C PRO A 12 -8.17 -34.19 -41.86
N LEU A 13 -8.35 -34.28 -40.53
CA LEU A 13 -8.03 -35.34 -39.55
C LEU A 13 -7.11 -36.52 -39.96
N HIS A 14 -6.09 -36.83 -39.14
CA HIS A 14 -6.12 -37.86 -38.06
C HIS A 14 -4.69 -38.18 -37.58
N LEU A 15 -4.37 -38.03 -36.27
CA LEU A 15 -3.39 -38.91 -35.62
C LEU A 15 -3.53 -38.96 -34.09
N HIS A 16 -3.98 -40.13 -33.63
CA HIS A 16 -3.73 -40.83 -32.37
C HIS A 16 -3.68 -40.11 -31.03
N LEU A 17 -4.75 -40.38 -30.28
CA LEU A 17 -4.89 -40.47 -28.83
C LEU A 17 -3.69 -41.20 -28.16
N ARG A 18 -3.01 -40.52 -27.23
CA ARG A 18 -2.35 -41.14 -26.07
C ARG A 18 -2.83 -40.46 -24.80
N THR A 19 -3.38 -41.29 -23.93
CA THR A 19 -4.08 -40.99 -22.70
C THR A 19 -3.12 -40.64 -21.55
N LEU A 20 -3.64 -39.83 -20.62
CA LEU A 20 -3.35 -39.74 -19.18
C LEU A 20 -2.00 -39.18 -18.71
N LEU A 21 -2.05 -37.97 -18.14
CA LEU A 21 -1.76 -37.74 -16.71
C LEU A 21 -2.24 -36.34 -16.27
N THR A 22 -3.32 -36.33 -15.49
CA THR A 22 -3.77 -35.18 -14.68
C THR A 22 -2.78 -34.90 -13.55
N ILE A 23 -2.26 -33.68 -13.49
CA ILE A 23 -1.72 -33.10 -12.26
C ILE A 23 -2.21 -31.64 -12.19
N PRO A 24 -3.20 -31.30 -11.35
CA PRO A 24 -3.48 -29.91 -11.01
C PRO A 24 -2.60 -29.55 -9.81
N VAL A 25 -1.35 -29.15 -10.03
CA VAL A 25 -0.59 -28.48 -8.97
C VAL A 25 -0.90 -26.99 -9.06
N LEU A 26 -1.94 -26.64 -8.31
CA LEU A 26 -2.14 -25.32 -7.74
C LEU A 26 -0.85 -24.90 -7.03
N LEU A 27 -0.09 -24.00 -7.65
CA LEU A 27 0.97 -23.26 -6.96
C LEU A 27 0.69 -21.78 -7.11
N ALA A 28 -0.20 -21.29 -6.24
CA ALA A 28 -0.32 -19.87 -5.93
C ALA A 28 0.96 -19.45 -5.18
N VAL A 29 2.04 -19.21 -5.93
CA VAL A 29 3.20 -18.51 -5.38
C VAL A 29 2.73 -17.09 -5.11
N LEU A 30 2.72 -16.73 -3.83
CA LEU A 30 2.61 -15.39 -3.27
C LEU A 30 3.67 -14.46 -3.89
N LEU A 31 3.41 -13.99 -5.10
CA LEU A 31 4.04 -12.82 -5.69
C LEU A 31 3.18 -11.60 -5.32
N GLY A 32 3.08 -11.34 -4.02
CA GLY A 32 2.65 -10.03 -3.49
C GLY A 32 3.78 -9.00 -3.49
N GLY A 33 4.97 -9.39 -3.99
CA GLY A 33 6.11 -8.53 -4.22
C GLY A 33 6.41 -8.43 -5.70
N VAL A 34 6.64 -7.19 -6.16
CA VAL A 34 6.98 -6.77 -7.54
C VAL A 34 5.76 -6.80 -8.48
N LEU A 35 5.12 -5.66 -8.78
CA LEU A 35 5.62 -4.65 -9.71
C LEU A 35 4.89 -3.32 -9.47
N PHE A 36 5.63 -2.28 -9.05
CA PHE A 36 5.61 -0.91 -9.60
C PHE A 36 6.66 -0.10 -8.84
N LEU A 37 7.92 -0.43 -9.12
CA LEU A 37 9.04 0.49 -8.94
C LEU A 37 8.91 1.58 -10.00
N LEU A 38 8.10 2.60 -9.72
CA LEU A 38 8.24 3.94 -10.30
C LEU A 38 7.96 4.99 -9.22
N ALA A 39 8.71 4.92 -8.13
CA ALA A 39 9.08 6.13 -7.40
C ALA A 39 10.35 6.68 -8.08
N GLN A 40 10.18 7.27 -9.26
CA GLN A 40 11.25 8.04 -9.89
C GLN A 40 11.37 9.38 -9.12
N GLY A 41 12.36 9.45 -8.23
CA GLY A 41 12.83 10.67 -7.56
C GLY A 41 12.49 10.73 -6.07
N SER A 42 13.50 10.48 -5.22
CA SER A 42 13.65 10.84 -3.77
C SER A 42 12.48 10.65 -2.77
N ASP A 43 11.28 10.31 -3.21
CA ASP A 43 10.07 10.11 -2.41
C ASP A 43 10.27 8.85 -1.57
N THR A 44 10.28 9.04 -0.26
CA THR A 44 10.56 8.01 0.73
C THR A 44 9.22 7.61 1.35
N PRO A 45 8.52 6.54 0.92
CA PRO A 45 7.14 6.33 1.34
C PRO A 45 7.05 5.69 2.73
N ILE A 46 6.00 6.07 3.48
CA ILE A 46 5.41 5.19 4.49
C ILE A 46 4.27 4.42 3.84
N ILE A 47 4.31 3.09 3.93
CA ILE A 47 3.34 2.19 3.32
C ILE A 47 2.53 1.51 4.43
N ILE A 48 1.21 1.61 4.36
CA ILE A 48 0.28 0.88 5.21
C ILE A 48 -0.49 -0.09 4.33
N SER A 49 -0.49 -1.38 4.64
CA SER A 49 -1.15 -2.39 3.82
C SER A 49 -1.86 -3.47 4.63
N ASP A 50 -2.89 -4.04 4.03
CA ASP A 50 -3.66 -5.16 4.55
C ASP A 50 -3.06 -6.54 4.17
N GLY A 51 -3.52 -7.63 4.79
CA GLY A 51 -2.95 -8.99 4.67
C GLY A 51 -2.12 -9.41 5.89
N SER A 52 -2.62 -9.08 7.09
CA SER A 52 -1.87 -8.65 8.29
C SER A 52 -1.43 -7.20 8.14
N LEU A 53 -2.01 -6.30 8.94
CA LEU A 53 -1.67 -4.88 8.88
C LEU A 53 -0.17 -4.68 9.05
N THR A 54 0.46 -4.06 8.07
CA THR A 54 1.86 -3.67 8.15
C THR A 54 2.05 -2.17 7.99
N ILE A 55 3.08 -1.63 8.63
CA ILE A 55 3.57 -0.28 8.40
C ILE A 55 5.05 -0.39 8.03
N ASP A 56 5.35 -0.15 6.76
CA ASP A 56 6.71 -0.12 6.23
C ASP A 56 7.17 1.34 6.09
N ALA A 57 8.33 1.66 6.66
CA ALA A 57 8.95 2.96 6.56
C ALA A 57 10.32 2.81 5.91
N THR A 58 10.73 3.76 5.08
CA THR A 58 12.05 3.64 4.42
C THR A 58 13.23 3.87 5.37
N VAL A 59 12.98 4.33 6.61
CA VAL A 59 13.97 4.38 7.69
C VAL A 59 13.63 3.34 8.77
N PRO A 60 14.63 2.76 9.47
CA PRO A 60 14.37 1.85 10.58
C PRO A 60 13.49 2.47 11.66
N TRP A 61 12.61 1.67 12.27
CA TRP A 61 11.73 2.11 13.35
C TRP A 61 12.47 2.60 14.60
N THR A 62 13.73 2.20 14.78
CA THR A 62 14.64 2.70 15.82
C THR A 62 15.09 4.15 15.57
N GLY A 63 15.03 4.63 14.33
CA GLY A 63 15.31 6.02 13.98
C GLY A 63 14.16 6.99 14.27
N PHE A 64 12.96 6.48 14.57
CA PHE A 64 11.83 7.31 14.96
C PHE A 64 11.95 7.73 16.43
N ARG A 65 11.80 9.02 16.69
CA ARG A 65 11.81 9.57 18.05
C ARG A 65 10.46 9.33 18.71
N ALA A 66 10.44 8.74 19.90
CA ALA A 66 9.22 8.70 20.72
C ALA A 66 8.83 10.11 21.16
N VAL A 67 7.62 10.55 20.82
CA VAL A 67 7.02 11.80 21.31
C VAL A 67 6.24 11.51 22.59
N ASN A 68 5.51 10.40 22.60
CA ASN A 68 4.84 9.81 23.76
C ASN A 68 4.66 8.31 23.51
N THR A 69 3.92 7.61 24.38
CA THR A 69 3.71 6.16 24.30
C THR A 69 2.99 5.69 23.04
N THR A 70 2.18 6.54 22.42
CA THR A 70 1.37 6.21 21.23
C THR A 70 1.82 6.95 19.98
N THR A 71 2.79 7.87 20.08
CA THR A 71 3.19 8.74 18.97
C THR A 71 4.69 8.70 18.76
N LYS A 72 5.10 8.38 17.53
CA LYS A 72 6.49 8.49 17.09
C LYS A 72 6.63 9.53 15.98
N ALA A 73 7.70 10.31 16.04
CA ALA A 73 8.06 11.30 15.03
C ALA A 73 9.13 10.75 14.09
N HIS A 74 8.92 10.99 12.80
CA HIS A 74 9.86 10.66 11.74
C HIS A 74 11.17 11.46 11.91
N PRO A 75 12.36 10.88 11.66
CA PRO A 75 13.64 11.57 11.83
C PRO A 75 13.83 12.75 10.86
N HIS A 76 13.29 12.65 9.64
CA HIS A 76 13.34 13.72 8.64
C HIS A 76 12.25 14.78 8.89
N THR A 77 12.44 15.65 9.87
CA THR A 77 11.42 16.63 10.31
C THR A 77 11.20 17.78 9.32
N THR A 78 12.17 18.07 8.44
CA THR A 78 12.12 19.18 7.49
C THR A 78 11.45 18.82 6.17
N LYS A 79 11.31 17.52 5.88
CA LYS A 79 10.66 17.01 4.67
C LYS A 79 9.16 17.17 4.74
N SER A 80 8.55 17.53 3.62
CA SER A 80 7.10 17.74 3.52
C SER A 80 6.44 16.55 2.84
N VAL A 81 5.23 16.19 3.26
CA VAL A 81 4.39 15.24 2.50
C VAL A 81 4.02 15.87 1.17
N THR A 82 4.21 15.12 0.08
CA THR A 82 3.99 15.54 -1.31
C THR A 82 2.82 14.83 -1.96
N LYS A 83 2.54 13.60 -1.52
CA LYS A 83 1.63 12.70 -2.21
C LYS A 83 1.11 11.62 -1.27
N VAL A 84 -0.19 11.35 -1.34
CA VAL A 84 -0.83 10.19 -0.74
C VAL A 84 -1.51 9.40 -1.85
N VAL A 85 -1.17 8.12 -1.97
CA VAL A 85 -1.83 7.18 -2.88
C VAL A 85 -2.62 6.18 -2.05
N VAL A 86 -3.91 6.03 -2.33
CA VAL A 86 -4.79 5.07 -1.67
C VAL A 86 -5.33 4.10 -2.71
N THR A 87 -5.08 2.81 -2.51
CA THR A 87 -5.74 1.72 -3.24
C THR A 87 -6.73 1.04 -2.28
N ALA A 88 -8.02 1.07 -2.62
CA ALA A 88 -9.10 0.47 -1.85
C ALA A 88 -10.17 -0.10 -2.79
N GLY A 89 -10.62 -1.35 -2.55
CA GLY A 89 -11.63 -2.00 -3.38
C GLY A 89 -11.24 -2.12 -4.87
N GLY A 90 -9.95 -2.30 -5.16
CA GLY A 90 -9.41 -2.35 -6.52
C GLY A 90 -9.23 -1.00 -7.22
N ASN A 91 -9.69 0.10 -6.61
CA ASN A 91 -9.54 1.45 -7.17
C ASN A 91 -8.36 2.17 -6.53
N THR A 92 -7.59 2.91 -7.34
CA THR A 92 -6.46 3.73 -6.86
C THR A 92 -6.75 5.21 -7.06
N GLN A 93 -6.57 6.00 -6.00
CA GLN A 93 -6.68 7.45 -6.03
C GLN A 93 -5.38 8.09 -5.53
N THR A 94 -5.03 9.24 -6.09
CA THR A 94 -3.81 9.99 -5.74
C THR A 94 -4.17 11.41 -5.32
N PHE A 95 -3.61 11.84 -4.19
CA PHE A 95 -3.79 13.17 -3.62
C PHE A 95 -2.43 13.85 -3.47
N THR A 96 -2.25 14.99 -4.13
CA THR A 96 -1.02 15.79 -4.01
C THR A 96 -1.07 16.70 -2.80
N PHE A 97 0.08 17.12 -2.28
CA PHE A 97 0.19 18.06 -1.16
C PHE A 97 1.30 19.05 -1.49
N SER A 98 1.07 20.33 -1.16
CA SER A 98 2.00 21.42 -1.40
C SER A 98 2.14 22.25 -0.14
N SER A 99 2.92 21.74 0.83
CA SER A 99 3.16 22.38 2.14
C SER A 99 1.91 22.58 2.99
N GLN A 100 0.91 21.75 2.79
CA GLN A 100 -0.33 21.75 3.57
C GLN A 100 -0.30 20.64 4.62
N LYS A 101 -1.04 20.82 5.70
CA LYS A 101 -1.27 19.75 6.68
C LYS A 101 -1.84 18.52 5.97
N CYS A 102 -1.16 17.39 6.14
CA CYS A 102 -1.65 16.08 5.71
C CYS A 102 -2.07 15.28 6.94
N THR A 103 -3.22 14.63 6.87
CA THR A 103 -3.63 13.61 7.84
C THR A 103 -4.20 12.42 7.09
N VAL A 104 -3.68 11.24 7.41
CA VAL A 104 -4.21 9.97 6.92
C VAL A 104 -4.58 9.14 8.15
N ALA A 105 -5.86 8.81 8.29
CA ALA A 105 -6.34 7.94 9.36
C ALA A 105 -6.78 6.60 8.78
N VAL A 106 -6.36 5.53 9.43
CA VAL A 106 -6.66 4.14 9.05
C VAL A 106 -7.21 3.43 10.27
N ARG A 107 -8.34 2.74 10.09
CA ARG A 107 -8.91 1.83 11.08
C ARG A 107 -8.60 0.40 10.66
N TYR A 108 -8.00 -0.37 11.55
CA TYR A 108 -7.78 -1.81 11.39
C TYR A 108 -8.18 -2.51 12.68
N ALA A 109 -9.19 -3.38 12.63
CA ALA A 109 -9.75 -3.99 13.84
C ALA A 109 -10.15 -2.95 14.90
N ALA A 110 -9.59 -3.08 16.11
CA ALA A 110 -9.69 -2.14 17.22
C ALA A 110 -8.61 -1.04 17.24
N THR A 111 -7.70 -1.03 16.26
CA THR A 111 -6.50 -0.17 16.21
C THR A 111 -6.68 0.98 15.22
N ASP A 112 -6.41 2.20 15.69
CA ASP A 112 -6.32 3.39 14.84
C ASP A 112 -4.85 3.70 14.54
N ILE A 113 -4.58 4.00 13.28
CA ILE A 113 -3.29 4.50 12.81
C ILE A 113 -3.52 5.88 12.20
N VAL A 114 -2.89 6.90 12.76
CA VAL A 114 -2.96 8.26 12.23
C VAL A 114 -1.56 8.70 11.84
N VAL A 115 -1.35 8.90 10.54
CA VAL A 115 -0.14 9.56 10.02
C VAL A 115 -0.49 11.02 9.79
N SER A 116 0.25 11.94 10.39
CA SER A 116 -0.03 13.37 10.27
C SER A 116 1.22 14.23 10.21
N THR A 117 1.06 15.45 9.69
CA THR A 117 2.09 16.49 9.67
C THR A 117 1.63 17.71 10.48
N ASN A 118 2.54 18.65 10.69
CA ASN A 118 2.19 20.00 11.12
C ASN A 118 1.52 20.79 9.98
N ASN A 119 1.15 22.05 10.27
CA ASN A 119 0.45 22.95 9.34
C ASN A 119 1.27 23.35 8.10
N SER A 120 2.58 23.07 8.08
CA SER A 120 3.45 23.31 6.92
C SER A 120 3.68 22.05 6.07
N GLY A 121 2.93 20.97 6.34
CA GLY A 121 3.12 19.68 5.68
C GLY A 121 4.35 18.90 6.16
N LYS A 122 5.05 19.37 7.20
CA LYS A 122 6.33 18.85 7.71
C LYS A 122 6.18 18.12 9.04
N GLY A 123 7.27 17.54 9.54
CA GLY A 123 7.31 16.95 10.87
C GLY A 123 6.36 15.76 11.01
N LEU A 124 6.46 14.82 10.08
CA LEU A 124 5.62 13.64 10.02
C LEU A 124 5.64 12.86 11.35
N GLN A 125 4.45 12.49 11.81
CA GLN A 125 4.25 11.67 13.01
C GLN A 125 3.30 10.52 12.68
N ILE A 126 3.48 9.42 13.41
CA ILE A 126 2.61 8.25 13.35
C ILE A 126 2.10 8.05 14.77
N LYS A 127 0.78 8.07 14.93
CA LYS A 127 0.08 7.78 16.18
C LYS A 127 -0.66 6.45 16.05
N THR A 128 -0.37 5.51 16.95
CA THR A 128 -1.08 4.23 17.06
C THR A 128 -0.82 3.57 18.42
N ASP A 129 -1.50 2.46 18.70
CA ASP A 129 -1.13 1.58 19.81
C ASP A 129 0.03 0.66 19.37
N TYR A 130 1.27 1.04 19.70
CA TYR A 130 2.44 0.25 19.37
C TYR A 130 2.49 -1.11 20.08
N GLY A 131 1.74 -1.32 21.16
CA GLY A 131 1.65 -2.60 21.85
C GLY A 131 0.98 -3.69 21.00
N SER A 132 0.16 -3.29 20.04
CA SER A 132 -0.50 -4.17 19.07
C SER A 132 0.37 -4.51 17.86
N PHE A 133 1.63 -4.09 17.84
CA PHE A 133 2.58 -4.37 16.76
C PHE A 133 3.80 -5.14 17.26
N ARG A 134 4.39 -5.92 16.35
CA ARG A 134 5.68 -6.58 16.49
C ARG A 134 6.62 -6.14 15.37
N PRO A 135 7.94 -6.26 15.55
CA PRO A 135 8.89 -6.16 14.43
C PRO A 135 8.51 -7.15 13.32
N GLY A 136 8.58 -6.69 12.08
CA GLY A 136 8.39 -7.52 10.89
C GLY A 136 9.68 -8.18 10.43
N ALA A 137 9.72 -8.58 9.14
CA ALA A 137 10.88 -9.23 8.52
C ALA A 137 12.13 -8.32 8.42
N SER A 138 11.99 -7.02 8.63
CA SER A 138 13.09 -6.04 8.61
C SER A 138 12.91 -5.00 9.71
N SER A 139 13.97 -4.24 10.01
CA SER A 139 13.92 -3.12 10.95
C SER A 139 12.98 -1.97 10.54
N ASN A 140 12.53 -2.00 9.29
CA ASN A 140 11.72 -0.98 8.64
C ASN A 140 10.22 -1.33 8.64
N LEU A 141 9.91 -2.60 8.93
CA LEU A 141 8.57 -3.13 8.89
C LEU A 141 8.06 -3.37 10.32
N MET A 142 6.88 -2.83 10.63
CA MET A 142 6.07 -3.30 11.75
C MET A 142 4.90 -4.11 11.21
N ALA A 143 4.56 -5.19 11.89
CA ALA A 143 3.39 -6.01 11.60
C ALA A 143 2.47 -6.04 12.83
N HIS A 144 1.18 -5.92 12.59
CA HIS A 144 0.17 -6.03 13.63
C HIS A 144 0.08 -7.47 14.16
N THR A 145 -0.27 -7.62 15.42
CA THR A 145 -0.29 -8.94 16.07
C THR A 145 -1.44 -9.81 15.61
N ASN A 146 -2.58 -9.21 15.30
CA ASN A 146 -3.75 -9.86 14.71
C ASN A 146 -3.70 -9.81 13.16
N PRO A 147 -3.50 -10.95 12.47
CA PRO A 147 -3.39 -11.00 11.00
C PRO A 147 -4.74 -11.16 10.27
N ASP A 148 -5.81 -11.52 10.96
CA ASP A 148 -7.07 -11.95 10.35
C ASP A 148 -7.99 -10.77 10.02
N GLU A 149 -7.74 -9.65 10.66
CA GLU A 149 -8.48 -8.40 10.48
C GLU A 149 -8.14 -7.69 9.18
N LYS A 150 -8.95 -6.68 8.85
CA LYS A 150 -8.83 -5.90 7.62
C LYS A 150 -8.91 -4.42 7.92
N ILE A 151 -8.37 -3.61 7.02
CA ILE A 151 -8.58 -2.17 7.08
C ILE A 151 -10.06 -1.91 6.80
N SER A 152 -10.76 -1.27 7.73
CA SER A 152 -12.21 -1.03 7.67
C SER A 152 -12.58 0.44 7.50
N SER A 153 -11.62 1.35 7.62
CA SER A 153 -11.79 2.77 7.29
C SER A 153 -10.47 3.39 6.88
N VAL A 154 -10.52 4.25 5.87
CA VAL A 154 -9.41 5.12 5.46
C VAL A 154 -9.96 6.52 5.22
N THR A 155 -9.31 7.52 5.79
CA THR A 155 -9.55 8.92 5.45
C THR A 155 -8.26 9.62 5.06
N VAL A 156 -8.35 10.53 4.09
CA VAL A 156 -7.27 11.45 3.73
C VAL A 156 -7.80 12.87 3.86
N THR A 157 -7.13 13.67 4.67
CA THR A 157 -7.47 15.06 4.94
C THR A 157 -6.31 15.96 4.54
N ARG A 158 -6.62 17.07 3.87
CA ARG A 158 -5.71 18.17 3.58
C ARG A 158 -6.22 19.41 4.29
N GLU A 159 -5.42 19.99 5.18
CA GLU A 159 -5.88 21.02 6.12
C GLU A 159 -7.09 20.55 6.93
N THR A 160 -8.27 21.11 6.66
CA THR A 160 -9.56 20.75 7.26
C THR A 160 -10.47 20.01 6.29
N GLN A 161 -10.06 19.86 5.02
CA GLN A 161 -10.87 19.24 3.97
C GLN A 161 -10.60 17.74 3.88
N THR A 162 -11.64 16.92 4.04
CA THR A 162 -11.59 15.50 3.71
C THR A 162 -11.59 15.34 2.20
N LEU A 163 -10.48 14.83 1.64
CA LEU A 163 -10.33 14.54 0.22
C LEU A 163 -10.84 13.14 -0.14
N PHE A 164 -10.75 12.22 0.82
CA PHE A 164 -11.10 10.82 0.65
C PHE A 164 -11.64 10.23 1.95
N ALA A 165 -12.67 9.41 1.81
CA ALA A 165 -13.17 8.54 2.87
C ALA A 165 -13.67 7.25 2.22
N ALA A 166 -13.27 6.10 2.76
CA ALA A 166 -13.74 4.80 2.31
C ALA A 166 -13.80 3.79 3.46
N THR A 167 -14.68 2.81 3.31
CA THR A 167 -14.83 1.67 4.22
C THR A 167 -14.54 0.37 3.47
N PRO A 168 -13.27 0.06 3.17
CA PRO A 168 -12.91 -1.15 2.46
C PRO A 168 -13.13 -2.40 3.32
N SER A 169 -13.13 -3.57 2.68
CA SER A 169 -13.25 -4.88 3.32
C SER A 169 -12.03 -5.79 3.09
N GLY A 170 -10.95 -5.24 2.51
CA GLY A 170 -9.71 -5.97 2.24
C GLY A 170 -8.87 -5.33 1.13
N GLY A 171 -7.65 -5.83 0.95
CA GLY A 171 -6.76 -5.47 -0.16
C GLY A 171 -6.38 -3.99 -0.21
N THR A 172 -6.45 -3.30 0.93
CA THR A 172 -6.20 -1.86 1.01
C THR A 172 -4.72 -1.57 1.18
N LYS A 173 -4.23 -0.58 0.43
CA LYS A 173 -2.85 -0.09 0.51
C LYS A 173 -2.83 1.43 0.48
N ILE A 174 -2.05 2.02 1.36
CA ILE A 174 -1.82 3.46 1.44
C ILE A 174 -0.33 3.70 1.32
N SER A 175 0.09 4.65 0.48
CA SER A 175 1.47 5.12 0.38
C SER A 175 1.51 6.63 0.62
N ILE A 176 2.34 7.07 1.56
CA ILE A 176 2.50 8.48 1.96
C ILE A 176 3.92 8.88 1.62
N SER A 177 4.10 9.67 0.57
CA SER A 177 5.41 10.11 0.09
C SER A 177 5.77 11.48 0.65
N TYR A 178 7.04 11.69 0.96
CA TYR A 178 7.58 12.96 1.43
C TYR A 178 9.00 13.21 0.89
N GLN A 179 9.34 14.48 0.72
CA GLN A 179 10.63 14.94 0.20
C GLN A 179 11.19 16.15 0.95
#